data_AF-A0A8X6N838-F1
#
_entry.id   AF-A0A8X6N838-F1
#
_cell.length_a   1.000
_cell.length_b   1.000
_cell.length_c   1.000
_cell.angle_alpha   90.00
_cell.angle_beta   90.00
_cell.angle_gamma   90.00
#
_symmetry.space_group_name_H-M   'P 1'
#
loop_
_entity.id
_entity.type
_entity.pdbx_description
1 polymer ?
#
loop_
_entity_poly.entity_id
_entity_poly.type
_entity_poly.pdbx_seq_one_letter_code
_entity_poly.pdbx_strand_id
1 'polypeptide(L)'
;MHSCIQTHNNRQIANELDISRRNVHEINADHLQFHKICARWMRRLLTEKHKVKLFESAFAFLQLYQNEGDEFLDTFVIEYKIWIHHFSPEMKCSALKILPLRL
;
A
#
# COMPACT_ATOMS: atom_id res chain seq x y z
N MET A 1 12.30 1.23 19.27
CA MET A 1 12.87 1.87 18.06
C MET A 1 11.71 2.36 17.19
N HIS A 2 11.44 3.67 17.22
CA HIS A 2 10.44 4.31 16.37
C HIS A 2 11.06 4.61 14.99
N SER A 3 11.12 3.64 14.08
CA SER A 3 11.34 3.98 12.67
C SER A 3 10.01 4.39 12.05
N CYS A 4 9.69 5.68 12.15
CA CYS A 4 8.76 6.30 11.21
C CYS A 4 9.40 6.19 9.82
N ILE A 5 8.65 5.76 8.79
CA ILE A 5 9.14 5.74 7.41
C ILE A 5 9.47 7.18 7.03
N GLN A 6 10.75 7.55 7.08
CA GLN A 6 11.19 8.88 6.66
C GLN A 6 11.17 8.93 5.13
N THR A 7 10.07 9.45 4.57
CA THR A 7 9.99 9.73 3.15
C THR A 7 10.58 11.11 2.88
N HIS A 8 11.81 11.18 2.39
CA HIS A 8 12.37 12.41 1.84
C HIS A 8 11.91 12.58 0.39
N ASN A 9 11.48 13.79 0.03
CA ASN A 9 11.23 14.09 -1.38
C ASN A 9 12.54 14.38 -2.13
N ASN A 10 12.56 14.20 -3.45
CA ASN A 10 13.76 14.41 -4.27
C ASN A 10 14.34 15.84 -4.16
N ARG A 11 13.55 16.84 -3.74
CA ARG A 11 14.05 18.21 -3.52
C ARG A 11 14.87 18.31 -2.23
N GLN A 12 14.43 17.66 -1.15
CA GLN A 12 15.19 17.61 0.11
C GLN A 12 16.52 16.91 -0.12
N ILE A 13 16.49 15.73 -0.77
CA ILE A 13 17.70 14.96 -1.12
C ILE A 13 18.64 15.79 -1.99
N ALA A 14 18.11 16.48 -3.01
CA ALA A 14 18.91 17.35 -3.87
C ALA A 14 19.60 18.48 -3.10
N ASN A 15 18.89 19.10 -2.15
CA ASN A 15 19.42 20.20 -1.34
C ASN A 15 20.44 19.71 -0.30
N GLU A 16 20.21 18.56 0.32
CA GLU A 16 21.10 17.97 1.33
C GLU A 16 22.42 17.48 0.72
N LEU A 17 22.35 16.94 -0.50
CA LEU A 17 23.51 16.41 -1.22
C LEU A 17 24.14 17.42 -2.20
N ASP A 18 23.60 18.64 -2.28
CA ASP A 18 24.00 19.71 -3.23
C ASP A 18 24.15 19.22 -4.69
N ILE A 19 23.18 18.41 -5.14
CA ILE A 19 23.13 17.88 -6.51
C ILE A 19 21.85 18.28 -7.21
N SER A 20 21.87 18.24 -8.54
CA SER A 20 20.68 18.54 -9.33
C SER A 20 19.56 17.53 -9.05
N ARG A 21 18.30 17.99 -9.07
CA ARG A 21 17.13 17.10 -8.92
C ARG A 21 17.07 16.01 -9.99
N ARG A 22 17.65 16.27 -11.17
CA ARG A 22 17.76 15.29 -12.26
C ARG A 22 18.70 14.16 -11.86
N ASN A 23 19.85 14.48 -11.28
CA ASN A 23 20.82 13.48 -10.83
C ASN A 23 20.23 12.62 -9.70
N VAL A 24 19.47 13.22 -8.77
CA VAL A 24 18.73 12.45 -7.75
C VAL A 24 17.74 11.47 -8.39
N HIS A 25 17.02 11.90 -9.43
CA HIS A 25 16.09 11.02 -10.14
C HIS A 25 16.79 9.87 -10.85
N GLU A 26 17.87 10.15 -11.58
CA GLU A 26 18.70 9.15 -12.29
C GLU A 26 19.31 8.14 -11.31
N ILE A 27 19.88 8.61 -10.20
CA ILE A 27 20.42 7.74 -9.14
C ILE A 27 19.31 6.86 -8.56
N ASN A 28 18.14 7.43 -8.24
CA ASN A 28 17.05 6.65 -7.68
C ASN A 28 16.52 5.62 -8.68
N ALA A 29 16.23 6.01 -9.92
CA ALA A 29 15.58 5.14 -10.90
C ALA A 29 16.55 4.13 -11.52
N ASP A 30 17.73 4.57 -11.94
CA ASP A 30 18.60 3.79 -12.81
C ASP A 30 19.71 3.07 -12.04
N HIS A 31 20.25 3.68 -10.99
CA HIS A 31 21.34 3.10 -10.19
C HIS A 31 20.84 2.31 -8.97
N LEU A 32 19.83 2.82 -8.27
CA LEU A 32 19.27 2.20 -7.07
C LEU A 32 17.99 1.41 -7.34
N GLN A 33 17.39 1.55 -8.52
CA GLN A 33 16.13 0.91 -8.90
C GLN A 33 14.98 1.18 -7.91
N PHE A 34 15.03 2.33 -7.26
CA PHE A 34 13.99 2.81 -6.37
C PHE A 34 12.82 3.36 -7.16
N HIS A 35 11.64 2.87 -6.82
CA HIS A 35 10.39 3.31 -7.41
C HIS A 35 9.64 4.17 -6.41
N LYS A 36 9.12 5.30 -6.89
CA LYS A 36 8.25 6.15 -6.08
C LYS A 36 6.93 5.42 -5.86
N ILE A 37 6.71 4.97 -4.63
CA ILE A 37 5.44 4.42 -4.20
C ILE A 37 4.59 5.51 -3.52
N CYS A 38 3.31 5.58 -3.87
CA CYS A 38 2.36 6.40 -3.14
C CYS A 38 1.91 5.64 -1.88
N ALA A 39 1.98 6.30 -0.72
CA ALA A 39 1.38 5.75 0.49
C ALA A 39 -0.14 5.61 0.30
N ARG A 40 -0.67 4.40 0.49
CA ARG A 40 -2.13 4.19 0.52
C ARG A 40 -2.66 4.68 1.86
N TRP A 41 -3.78 5.41 1.82
CA TRP A 41 -4.40 5.94 3.03
C TRP A 41 -4.93 4.78 3.90
N MET A 42 -4.37 4.63 5.10
CA MET A 42 -4.82 3.63 6.06
C MET A 42 -5.78 4.30 7.05
N ARG A 43 -7.01 3.79 7.15
CA ARG A 43 -8.10 4.41 7.94
C ARG A 43 -7.82 4.54 9.44
N ARG A 44 -6.79 3.89 9.97
CA ARG A 44 -6.46 3.91 11.40
C ARG A 44 -4.96 3.94 11.62
N LEU A 45 -4.48 4.90 12.41
CA LEU A 45 -3.13 4.85 12.95
C LEU A 45 -3.07 3.68 13.95
N LEU A 46 -2.32 2.64 13.60
CA LEU A 46 -2.12 1.49 14.48
C LEU A 46 -1.15 1.89 15.60
N THR A 47 -1.59 1.74 16.85
CA THR A 47 -0.69 1.82 18.01
C THR A 47 0.20 0.59 18.02
N GLU A 48 1.34 0.65 18.74
CA GLU A 48 2.23 -0.50 18.86
C GLU A 48 1.51 -1.74 19.40
N LYS A 49 0.60 -1.57 20.37
CA LYS A 49 -0.25 -2.66 20.87
C LYS A 49 -1.14 -3.27 19.78
N HIS A 50 -1.71 -2.44 18.90
CA HIS A 50 -2.50 -2.95 17.77
C HIS A 50 -1.62 -3.71 16.77
N LYS A 51 -0.38 -3.26 16.52
CA LYS A 51 0.56 -3.95 15.62
C LYS A 51 0.95 -5.32 16.16
N VAL A 52 1.29 -5.40 17.45
CA VAL A 52 1.61 -6.68 18.11
C VAL A 52 0.43 -7.64 18.01
N LYS A 53 -0.78 -7.20 18.38
CA LYS A 53 -1.97 -8.04 18.30
C LYS A 53 -2.28 -8.51 16.88
N LEU A 54 -2.13 -7.64 15.88
CA LEU A 54 -2.29 -7.99 14.47
C LEU A 54 -1.26 -9.03 14.03
N PHE A 55 0.00 -8.85 14.42
CA PHE A 55 1.07 -9.80 14.12
C PHE A 55 0.81 -11.16 14.76
N GLU A 56 0.48 -11.21 16.05
CA GLU A 56 0.16 -12.45 16.76
C GLU A 56 -1.01 -13.19 16.10
N SER A 57 -2.06 -12.46 15.74
CA SER A 57 -3.25 -13.05 15.08
C SER A 57 -2.90 -13.59 13.69
N ALA A 58 -2.15 -12.82 12.89
CA ALA A 58 -1.73 -13.25 11.55
C ALA A 58 -0.74 -14.44 11.62
N PHE A 59 0.12 -14.47 12.63
CA PHE A 59 1.05 -15.56 12.85
C PHE A 59 0.32 -16.85 13.25
N ALA A 60 -0.61 -16.78 14.20
CA ALA A 60 -1.44 -17.92 14.56
C ALA A 60 -2.23 -18.45 13.36
N PHE A 61 -2.77 -17.55 12.52
CA PHE A 61 -3.45 -17.92 11.28
C PHE A 61 -2.52 -18.65 10.31
N LEU A 62 -1.28 -18.16 10.13
CA LEU A 62 -0.29 -18.80 9.28
C LEU A 62 0.07 -20.22 9.77
N GLN A 63 0.19 -20.41 11.09
CA GLN A 63 0.48 -21.72 11.65
C GLN A 63 -0.66 -22.72 11.43
N LEU A 64 -1.91 -22.29 11.58
CA LEU A 64 -3.08 -23.11 11.28
C LEU A 64 -3.11 -23.49 9.80
N TYR A 65 -2.88 -22.52 8.92
CA TYR A 65 -2.80 -22.78 7.48
C TYR A 65 -1.67 -23.76 7.11
N GLN A 66 -0.51 -23.69 7.75
CA GLN A 66 0.58 -24.64 7.52
C GLN A 66 0.25 -26.08 7.96
N ASN A 67 -0.62 -26.24 8.97
CA ASN A 67 -0.99 -27.55 9.49
C ASN A 67 -2.17 -28.18 8.73
N GLU A 68 -3.17 -27.38 8.41
CA GLU A 68 -4.46 -27.83 7.85
C GLU A 68 -4.57 -27.59 6.33
N GLY A 69 -3.64 -26.81 5.75
CA GLY A 69 -3.61 -26.51 4.32
C GLY A 69 -4.80 -25.67 3.86
N ASP A 70 -5.18 -25.83 2.60
CA ASP A 70 -6.25 -25.04 1.99
C ASP A 70 -7.65 -25.38 2.54
N GLU A 71 -7.85 -26.56 3.14
CA GLU A 71 -9.12 -26.96 3.75
C GLU A 71 -9.55 -26.04 4.91
N PHE A 72 -8.57 -25.45 5.61
CA PHE A 72 -8.83 -24.46 6.65
C PHE A 72 -9.44 -23.16 6.10
N LEU A 73 -9.08 -22.78 4.86
CA LEU A 73 -9.60 -21.56 4.24
C LEU A 73 -11.08 -21.66 3.92
N ASP A 74 -11.58 -22.86 3.60
CA ASP A 74 -13.01 -23.10 3.30
C ASP A 74 -13.92 -22.94 4.53
N THR A 75 -13.35 -23.12 5.73
CA THR A 75 -14.08 -22.90 7.00
C THR A 75 -14.13 -21.41 7.39
N PHE A 76 -13.26 -20.60 6.80
CA PHE A 76 -13.06 -19.21 7.22
C PHE A 76 -13.83 -18.21 6.33
N VAL A 77 -14.93 -17.67 6.84
CA VAL A 77 -15.61 -16.53 6.21
C VAL A 77 -14.99 -15.23 6.74
N ILE A 78 -14.17 -14.58 5.91
CA ILE A 78 -13.67 -13.22 6.22
C ILE A 78 -14.82 -12.24 6.02
N GLU A 79 -15.50 -11.85 7.11
CA GLU A 79 -16.48 -10.76 7.07
C GLU A 79 -15.76 -9.41 6.97
N TYR A 80 -15.28 -9.07 5.77
CA TYR A 80 -14.78 -7.72 5.50
C TYR A 80 -15.95 -6.82 5.05
N LYS A 81 -16.25 -5.77 5.82
CA LYS A 81 -17.19 -4.72 5.39
C LYS A 81 -16.44 -3.64 4.64
N ILE A 82 -16.37 -3.77 3.32
CA ILE A 82 -15.93 -2.67 2.45
C ILE A 82 -17.13 -1.73 2.26
N TRP A 83 -17.09 -0.60 2.95
CA TRP A 83 -17.98 0.52 2.65
C TRP A 83 -17.54 1.16 1.34
N ILE A 84 -18.16 0.76 0.22
CA ILE A 84 -18.01 1.43 -1.07
C ILE A 84 -18.97 2.62 -1.05
N HIS A 85 -18.42 3.82 -0.90
CA HIS A 85 -19.20 5.03 -1.14
C HIS A 85 -19.46 5.12 -2.64
N HIS A 86 -20.72 4.91 -3.07
CA HIS A 86 -21.12 5.14 -4.45
C HIS A 86 -21.07 6.65 -4.73
N PHE A 87 -19.93 7.13 -5.21
CA PHE A 87 -19.86 8.47 -5.79
C PHE A 87 -20.45 8.37 -7.19
N SER A 88 -21.66 8.90 -7.38
CA SER A 88 -22.20 9.18 -8.71
C SER A 88 -21.61 10.51 -9.17
N PRO A 89 -20.66 10.53 -10.13
CA PRO A 89 -20.33 11.78 -10.79
C PRO A 89 -21.50 12.10 -11.71
N GLU A 90 -22.36 13.05 -11.31
CA GLU A 90 -23.26 13.68 -12.27
C GLU A 90 -22.42 14.19 -13.45
N MET A 91 -22.67 13.57 -14.59
CA MET A 91 -21.87 13.70 -15.80
C MET A 91 -21.90 15.14 -16.31
N LYS A 92 -20.72 15.77 -16.44
CA LYS A 92 -20.45 16.67 -17.56
C LYS A 92 -19.60 15.90 -18.57
N CYS A 93 -20.29 15.36 -19.57
CA CYS A 93 -19.69 14.63 -20.67
C CYS A 93 -18.74 15.51 -21.48
N SER A 94 -17.47 15.11 -21.55
CA SER A 94 -16.66 15.28 -22.76
C SER A 94 -15.66 14.13 -22.87
N ALA A 95 -16.13 13.08 -23.55
CA ALA A 95 -15.44 12.03 -24.29
C ALA A 95 -14.06 11.54 -23.80
N LEU A 96 -14.04 10.37 -23.17
CA LEU A 96 -12.99 9.36 -23.35
C LEU A 96 -13.67 7.98 -23.34
N LYS A 97 -13.69 7.31 -24.50
CA LYS A 97 -14.22 5.94 -24.64
C LYS A 97 -13.26 4.97 -23.95
N ILE A 98 -13.73 4.28 -22.91
CA ILE A 98 -13.03 3.14 -22.32
C ILE A 98 -13.65 1.88 -22.94
N LEU A 99 -12.82 1.06 -23.61
CA LEU A 99 -13.20 -0.27 -24.08
C LEU A 99 -13.34 -1.22 -22.87
N PRO A 100 -14.38 -2.08 -22.82
CA PRO A 100 -14.57 -2.99 -21.70
C PRO A 100 -13.56 -4.14 -21.76
N LEU A 101 -12.84 -4.35 -20.66
CA LEU A 101 -12.20 -5.63 -20.35
C LEU A 101 -13.33 -6.65 -20.12
N ARG A 102 -13.47 -7.60 -21.04
CA ARG A 102 -14.25 -8.82 -20.81
C ARG A 102 -13.49 -9.70 -19.81
N LEU A 103 -14.21 -10.19 -18.79
CA LEU A 103 -13.84 -11.38 -18.02
C LEU A 103 -13.83 -12.61 -18.94
#